data_AF-A0A2V9AZL6-F1
#
_entry.id   AF-A0A2V9AZL6-F1
#
_cell.length_a   1.000
_cell.length_b   1.000
_cell.length_c   1.000
_cell.angle_alpha   90.00
_cell.angle_beta   90.00
_cell.angle_gamma   90.00
#
_symmetry.space_group_name_H-M   'P 1'
#
loop_
_entity.id
_entity.type
_entity.pdbx_description
1 polymer ?
#
loop_
_entity_poly.entity_id
_entity_poly.type
_entity_poly.pdbx_seq_one_letter_code
_entity_poly.pdbx_strand_id
1 'polypeptide(L)'
;TSPLISCLNGFDPCTVTDPLTGRSDQVTNIESSAKSWYDALLVALQKRQTGSDNWKWGFNVNYTLSKTFNFSNDDQIPFNGAEDQVNLIFRSNNLRLEKGYAPTDERHRLVFYGVFDVPWKLTISPIWTISSHVPMDSFVPALSARLPILSRNALGREISNSA
;
A
#
# COMPACT_ATOMS: atom_id res chain seq x y z
N THR A 1 6.32 21.25 -35.81
CA THR A 1 5.25 20.91 -34.85
C THR A 1 4.02 20.51 -35.67
N SER A 2 3.49 19.32 -35.46
CA SER A 2 2.30 18.86 -36.20
C SER A 2 1.07 19.62 -35.69
N PRO A 3 0.21 20.20 -36.53
CA PRO A 3 -1.03 20.86 -36.10
C PRO A 3 -2.04 19.87 -35.50
N LEU A 4 -1.77 18.57 -35.62
CA LEU A 4 -2.60 17.47 -35.16
C LEU A 4 -2.17 16.93 -33.79
N ILE A 5 -1.11 17.48 -33.18
CA ILE A 5 -0.62 17.10 -31.85
C ILE A 5 -0.50 18.36 -31.00
N SER A 6 -1.26 18.43 -29.92
CA SER A 6 -1.24 19.56 -28.98
C SER A 6 -0.77 19.09 -27.60
N CYS A 7 0.30 19.71 -27.10
CA CYS A 7 0.82 19.51 -25.74
C CYS A 7 0.89 20.89 -25.07
N LEU A 8 -0.08 21.23 -24.23
CA LEU A 8 -0.27 22.63 -23.78
C LEU A 8 0.86 23.16 -22.88
N ASN A 9 1.45 22.31 -22.04
CA ASN A 9 2.19 22.77 -20.86
C ASN A 9 3.19 21.72 -20.32
N GLY A 10 3.41 20.60 -21.02
CA GLY A 10 4.36 19.55 -20.62
C GLY A 10 4.00 18.80 -19.33
N PHE A 11 2.96 19.23 -18.63
CA PHE A 11 2.35 18.59 -17.47
C PHE A 11 1.07 17.82 -17.84
N ASP A 12 0.23 18.38 -18.72
CA ASP A 12 -0.98 17.72 -19.20
C ASP A 12 -0.68 16.76 -20.37
N PRO A 13 -1.40 15.63 -20.50
CA PRO A 13 -1.23 14.69 -21.61
C PRO A 13 -1.48 15.35 -22.97
N CYS A 14 -0.67 14.98 -23.97
CA CYS A 14 -0.85 15.47 -25.33
C CYS A 14 -2.13 14.91 -25.96
N THR A 15 -2.80 15.73 -26.75
CA THR A 15 -3.97 15.32 -27.54
C THR A 15 -3.60 15.20 -29.01
N VAL A 16 -4.12 14.16 -29.66
CA VAL A 16 -4.02 13.93 -31.10
C VAL A 16 -5.39 14.13 -31.73
N THR A 17 -5.44 14.97 -32.76
CA THR A 17 -6.66 15.22 -33.54
C THR A 17 -6.59 14.47 -34.86
N ASP A 18 -7.57 13.61 -35.12
CA ASP A 18 -7.73 12.97 -36.42
C ASP A 18 -8.18 14.02 -37.46
N PRO A 19 -7.41 14.28 -38.52
CA PRO A 19 -7.74 15.28 -39.53
C PRO A 19 -8.99 14.93 -40.36
N LEU A 20 -9.40 13.66 -40.44
CA LEU A 20 -10.55 13.23 -41.23
C LEU A 20 -11.86 13.42 -40.45
N THR A 21 -11.86 13.10 -39.15
CA THR A 21 -13.08 13.15 -38.32
C THR A 21 -13.15 14.38 -37.43
N GLY A 22 -12.05 15.13 -37.27
CA GLY A 22 -11.94 16.27 -36.35
C GLY A 22 -12.02 15.88 -34.87
N ARG A 23 -11.99 14.58 -34.54
CA ARG A 23 -12.04 14.10 -33.16
C ARG A 23 -10.65 14.15 -32.55
N SER A 24 -10.58 14.65 -31.32
CA SER A 24 -9.35 14.66 -30.53
C SER A 24 -9.41 13.59 -29.46
N ASP A 25 -8.33 12.84 -29.31
CA ASP A 25 -8.15 11.85 -28.26
C ASP A 25 -6.81 12.05 -27.55
N GLN A 26 -6.65 11.50 -26.34
CA GLN A 26 -5.41 11.58 -25.59
C GLN A 26 -4.45 10.46 -26.01
N VAL A 27 -3.17 10.80 -26.13
CA VAL A 27 -2.14 9.78 -26.35
C VAL A 27 -1.71 9.22 -25.00
N THR A 28 -2.04 7.96 -24.75
CA THR A 28 -1.54 7.21 -23.60
C THR A 28 -0.26 6.47 -23.99
N ASN A 29 0.85 6.79 -23.32
CA ASN A 29 2.08 6.03 -23.45
C ASN A 29 2.12 4.95 -22.36
N ILE A 30 2.31 3.69 -22.75
CA ILE A 30 2.45 2.59 -21.79
C ILE A 30 3.93 2.41 -21.51
N GLU A 31 4.37 2.82 -20.32
CA GLU A 31 5.75 2.74 -19.90
C GLU A 31 5.89 2.13 -18.50
N SER A 32 7.03 1.46 -18.26
CA SER A 32 7.38 0.98 -16.92
C SER A 32 8.00 2.13 -16.13
N SER A 33 7.14 3.02 -15.64
CA SER A 33 7.53 4.22 -14.89
C SER A 33 7.31 4.08 -13.37
N ALA A 34 6.47 3.13 -12.96
CA ALA A 34 6.15 2.87 -11.56
C ALA A 34 7.20 1.99 -10.86
N LYS A 35 7.40 2.22 -9.55
CA LYS A 35 8.29 1.45 -8.69
C LYS A 35 7.67 1.27 -7.32
N SER A 36 7.91 0.09 -6.75
CA SER A 36 7.60 -0.22 -5.36
C SER A 36 8.88 -0.57 -4.60
N TRP A 37 8.92 -0.21 -3.33
CA TRP A 37 9.98 -0.55 -2.40
C TRP A 37 9.40 -1.33 -1.24
N TYR A 38 10.14 -2.33 -0.78
CA TYR A 38 9.75 -3.16 0.35
C TYR A 38 10.98 -3.42 1.21
N ASP A 39 10.89 -2.99 2.47
CA ASP A 39 11.86 -3.27 3.50
C ASP A 39 11.18 -4.09 4.60
N ALA A 40 11.84 -5.15 5.08
CA ALA A 40 11.29 -5.97 6.15
C ALA A 40 12.37 -6.53 7.09
N LEU A 41 11.97 -6.68 8.35
CA LEU A 41 12.69 -7.38 9.39
C LEU A 41 11.79 -8.48 9.95
N LEU A 42 12.29 -9.71 9.92
CA LEU A 42 11.62 -10.87 10.48
C LEU A 42 12.43 -11.37 11.68
N VAL A 43 11.74 -11.54 12.82
CA VAL A 43 12.31 -12.11 14.04
C VAL A 43 11.46 -13.30 14.44
N ALA A 44 12.11 -14.45 14.60
CA ALA A 44 11.45 -15.69 15.02
C ALA A 44 12.12 -16.22 16.30
N LEU A 45 11.31 -16.52 17.30
CA LEU A 45 11.73 -17.17 18.54
C LEU A 45 10.92 -18.43 18.72
N GLN A 46 11.61 -19.56 18.89
CA GLN A 46 10.97 -20.85 19.10
C GLN A 46 11.50 -21.51 20.35
N LYS A 47 10.58 -22.07 21.12
CA LYS A 47 10.88 -23.03 22.17
C LYS A 47 10.18 -24.35 21.87
N ARG A 48 10.96 -25.42 21.71
CA ARG A 48 10.42 -26.77 21.59
C ARG A 48 9.70 -27.18 22.87
N GLN A 49 8.67 -28.00 22.71
CA GLN A 49 7.88 -28.49 23.83
C GLN A 49 8.75 -29.32 24.77
N THR A 50 8.84 -28.87 26.02
CA THR A 50 9.70 -29.47 27.05
C THR A 50 8.96 -29.42 28.38
N GLY A 51 9.29 -30.36 29.28
CA GLY A 51 8.67 -30.43 30.60
C GLY A 51 8.49 -31.87 31.10
N SER A 52 7.69 -32.01 32.15
CA SER A 52 7.33 -33.29 32.79
C SER A 52 6.00 -33.80 32.26
N ASP A 53 5.63 -35.06 32.48
CA ASP A 53 4.41 -35.68 31.93
C ASP A 53 3.10 -34.97 32.28
N ASN A 54 3.06 -34.22 33.38
CA ASN A 54 1.88 -33.44 33.77
C ASN A 54 1.92 -31.96 33.35
N TRP A 55 3.09 -31.47 32.89
CA TRP A 55 3.27 -30.07 32.51
C TRP A 55 4.35 -29.94 31.43
N LYS A 56 3.94 -29.91 30.17
CA LYS A 56 4.83 -29.69 29.00
C LYS A 56 4.39 -28.46 28.27
N TRP A 57 5.34 -27.63 27.84
CA TRP A 57 5.01 -26.43 27.10
C TRP A 57 6.05 -26.08 26.05
N GLY A 58 5.54 -25.58 24.93
CA GLY A 58 6.32 -25.07 23.80
C GLY A 58 5.61 -23.88 23.20
N PHE A 59 6.37 -23.03 22.50
CA PHE A 59 5.80 -21.87 21.84
C PHE A 59 6.65 -21.44 20.65
N ASN A 60 6.02 -20.65 19.78
CA ASN A 60 6.65 -19.99 18.66
C ASN A 60 6.10 -18.55 18.58
N VAL A 61 7.01 -17.59 18.43
CA VAL A 61 6.69 -16.16 18.26
C VAL A 61 7.36 -15.68 16.99
N ASN A 62 6.57 -15.15 16.07
CA ASN A 62 7.06 -14.49 14.87
C ASN A 62 6.65 -13.03 14.91
N TYR A 63 7.62 -12.15 14.73
CA TYR A 63 7.39 -10.72 14.58
C TYR A 63 7.92 -10.26 13.23
N THR A 64 7.07 -9.58 12.49
CA THR A 64 7.41 -8.94 11.21
C THR A 64 7.25 -7.44 11.37
N LEU A 65 8.33 -6.71 11.11
CA LEU A 65 8.32 -5.28 10.90
C LEU A 65 8.49 -5.04 9.41
N SER A 66 7.50 -4.47 8.73
CA SER A 66 7.56 -4.21 7.29
C SER A 66 7.30 -2.76 6.94
N LYS A 67 7.79 -2.36 5.78
CA LYS A 67 7.60 -1.01 5.24
C LYS A 67 7.55 -1.08 3.72
N THR A 68 6.45 -0.62 3.16
CA THR A 68 6.18 -0.67 1.72
C THR A 68 5.87 0.72 1.20
N PHE A 69 6.55 1.13 0.15
CA PHE A 69 6.28 2.35 -0.58
C PHE A 69 5.94 2.05 -2.03
N ASN A 70 5.06 2.83 -2.63
CA ASN A 70 4.80 2.79 -4.07
C ASN A 70 4.50 4.20 -4.60
N PHE A 71 4.31 4.30 -5.92
CA PHE A 71 3.84 5.51 -6.58
C PHE A 71 2.33 5.49 -6.86
N SER A 72 1.56 4.58 -6.24
CA SER A 72 0.10 4.53 -6.44
C SER A 72 -0.56 5.60 -5.59
N ASN A 73 -1.46 6.37 -6.17
CA ASN A 73 -2.28 7.34 -5.45
C ASN A 73 -3.66 6.82 -5.05
N ASP A 74 -4.03 5.63 -5.53
CA ASP A 74 -5.30 4.97 -5.24
C ASP A 74 -5.08 3.72 -4.39
N ASP A 75 -5.88 3.59 -3.33
CA ASP A 75 -5.86 2.47 -2.37
C ASP A 75 -6.86 1.35 -2.73
N GLN A 76 -7.75 1.59 -3.71
CA GLN A 76 -8.86 0.70 -4.06
C GLN A 76 -8.63 -0.06 -5.37
N ILE A 77 -7.77 0.45 -6.25
CA ILE A 77 -7.59 -0.08 -7.60
C ILE A 77 -6.15 -0.56 -7.78
N PRO A 78 -5.89 -1.83 -8.16
CA PRO A 78 -4.56 -2.25 -8.56
C PRO A 78 -4.12 -1.46 -9.79
N PHE A 79 -2.84 -1.05 -9.86
CA PHE A 79 -2.26 -0.27 -10.98
C PHE A 79 -2.84 -0.69 -12.34
N ASN A 80 -3.69 0.15 -12.93
CA ASN A 80 -4.36 -0.14 -14.19
C ASN A 80 -4.14 0.93 -15.27
N GLY A 81 -3.58 2.09 -14.90
CA GLY A 81 -3.27 3.16 -15.86
C GLY A 81 -2.34 4.26 -15.32
N ALA A 82 -2.04 5.24 -16.16
CA ALA A 82 -1.27 6.43 -15.77
C ALA A 82 -2.10 7.32 -14.83
N GLU A 83 -3.43 7.31 -14.97
CA GLU A 83 -4.41 8.01 -14.13
C GLU A 83 -4.29 7.68 -12.63
N ASP A 84 -3.89 6.46 -12.26
CA ASP A 84 -3.67 6.02 -10.87
C ASP A 84 -2.37 6.58 -10.26
N GLN A 85 -1.58 7.27 -11.08
CA GLN A 85 -0.26 7.79 -10.74
C GLN A 85 -0.20 9.32 -10.71
N VAL A 86 -1.26 10.00 -11.17
CA VAL A 86 -1.34 11.47 -11.25
C VAL A 86 -2.15 11.99 -10.08
N ASN A 87 -1.59 12.86 -9.24
CA ASN A 87 -2.41 13.58 -8.27
C ASN A 87 -3.41 14.46 -9.02
N LEU A 88 -4.64 13.96 -9.13
CA LEU A 88 -5.72 14.57 -9.91
C LEU A 88 -6.08 15.98 -9.38
N ILE A 89 -5.77 16.27 -8.11
CA ILE A 89 -6.00 17.58 -7.50
C ILE A 89 -4.95 18.60 -7.99
N PHE A 90 -3.69 18.20 -8.12
CA PHE A 90 -2.59 19.07 -8.58
C PHE A 90 -2.27 18.96 -10.07
N ARG A 91 -2.92 18.03 -10.81
CA ARG A 91 -2.68 17.76 -12.25
C ARG A 91 -1.20 17.58 -12.59
N SER A 92 -0.44 16.96 -11.68
CA SER A 92 1.00 16.77 -11.83
C SER A 92 1.33 15.37 -12.36
N ASN A 93 1.89 15.28 -13.56
CA ASN A 93 2.39 14.04 -14.16
C ASN A 93 3.81 13.67 -13.67
N ASN A 94 4.14 13.95 -12.40
CA ASN A 94 5.45 13.65 -11.83
C ASN A 94 5.37 12.63 -10.68
N LEU A 95 5.62 11.37 -11.04
CA LEU A 95 5.59 10.21 -10.14
C LEU A 95 6.48 10.35 -8.91
N ARG A 96 7.59 11.09 -9.00
CA ARG A 96 8.52 11.25 -7.88
C ARG A 96 7.91 12.02 -6.72
N LEU A 97 6.91 12.87 -6.98
CA LEU A 97 6.19 13.63 -5.97
C LEU A 97 5.10 12.80 -5.28
N GLU A 98 4.73 11.65 -5.86
CA GLU A 98 3.62 10.80 -5.42
C GLU A 98 4.06 9.59 -4.57
N LYS A 99 5.33 9.55 -4.17
CA LYS A 99 5.86 8.44 -3.35
C LYS A 99 5.19 8.43 -1.97
N GLY A 100 4.40 7.40 -1.69
CA GLY A 100 3.69 7.21 -0.42
C GLY A 100 3.72 5.77 0.07
N TYR A 101 3.23 5.53 1.29
CA TYR A 101 3.01 4.16 1.78
C TYR A 101 2.04 3.42 0.86
N ALA A 102 2.32 2.14 0.60
CA ALA A 102 1.39 1.31 -0.16
C ALA A 102 0.11 1.04 0.65
N PRO A 103 -1.06 0.84 -0.01
CA PRO A 103 -2.32 0.49 0.67
C PRO A 103 -2.24 -0.81 1.47
N THR A 104 -1.28 -1.67 1.17
CA THR A 104 -1.04 -2.94 1.86
C THR A 104 0.10 -2.86 2.88
N ASP A 105 0.54 -1.66 3.26
CA ASP A 105 1.63 -1.48 4.24
C ASP A 105 1.17 -1.83 5.67
N GLU A 106 1.27 -3.11 6.04
CA GLU A 106 1.11 -3.58 7.41
C GLU A 106 2.46 -3.53 8.13
N ARG A 107 2.66 -2.49 8.96
CA ARG A 107 3.96 -2.26 9.60
C ARG A 107 4.34 -3.31 10.63
N HIS A 108 3.40 -3.70 11.48
CA HIS A 108 3.66 -4.60 12.60
C HIS A 108 2.75 -5.80 12.49
N ARG A 109 3.34 -7.00 12.49
CA ARG A 109 2.60 -8.26 12.61
C ARG A 109 3.27 -9.15 13.63
N LEU A 110 2.53 -9.53 14.66
CA LEU A 110 2.96 -10.46 15.68
C LEU A 110 2.06 -11.70 15.62
N VAL A 111 2.67 -12.87 15.46
CA VAL A 111 2.00 -14.17 15.51
C VAL A 111 2.59 -14.96 16.67
N PHE A 112 1.74 -15.33 17.62
CA PHE A 112 2.08 -16.20 18.73
C PHE A 112 1.33 -17.52 18.59
N TYR A 113 2.04 -18.62 18.77
CA TYR A 113 1.48 -19.96 18.84
C TYR A 113 2.06 -20.67 20.06
N GLY A 114 1.20 -21.26 20.89
CA GLY A 114 1.60 -22.02 22.06
C GLY A 114 1.01 -23.42 22.06
N VAL A 115 1.67 -24.35 22.75
CA VAL A 115 1.13 -25.66 23.10
C VAL A 115 1.47 -25.93 24.56
N PHE A 116 0.45 -26.27 25.35
CA PHE A 116 0.56 -26.55 26.77
C PHE A 116 -0.16 -27.86 27.07
N ASP A 117 0.57 -28.90 27.43
CA ASP A 117 0.01 -30.09 28.04
C ASP A 117 -0.09 -29.84 29.54
N VAL A 118 -1.31 -29.85 30.06
CA VAL A 118 -1.63 -29.68 31.48
C VAL A 118 -2.12 -31.02 32.06
N PRO A 119 -2.28 -31.14 33.40
CA PRO A 119 -2.77 -32.37 34.00
C PRO A 119 -4.11 -32.82 33.41
N TRP A 120 -4.49 -34.07 33.67
CA TRP A 120 -5.70 -34.69 33.12
C TRP A 120 -5.67 -34.95 31.61
N LYS A 121 -4.47 -34.99 31.01
CA LYS A 121 -4.27 -35.23 29.56
C LYS A 121 -4.97 -34.17 28.70
N LEU A 122 -5.03 -32.93 29.20
CA LEU A 122 -5.59 -31.80 28.46
C LEU A 122 -4.46 -31.05 27.75
N THR A 123 -4.66 -30.74 26.47
CA THR A 123 -3.72 -29.93 25.69
C THR A 123 -4.40 -28.64 25.26
N ILE A 124 -3.78 -27.51 25.56
CA ILE A 124 -4.24 -26.16 25.22
C ILE A 124 -3.30 -25.58 24.16
N SER A 125 -3.84 -25.16 23.02
CA SER A 125 -3.05 -24.64 21.90
C SER A 125 -3.56 -23.27 21.42
N PRO A 126 -3.21 -22.16 22.12
CA PRO A 126 -3.66 -20.84 21.70
C PRO A 126 -2.89 -20.35 20.47
N ILE A 127 -3.59 -19.58 19.63
CA ILE A 127 -3.01 -18.88 18.50
C ILE A 127 -3.49 -17.43 18.56
N TRP A 128 -2.55 -16.48 18.56
CA TRP A 128 -2.84 -15.05 18.54
C TRP A 128 -2.15 -14.39 17.36
N THR A 129 -2.90 -13.60 16.62
CA THR A 129 -2.36 -12.74 15.56
C THR A 129 -2.77 -11.32 15.86
N ILE A 130 -1.78 -10.44 15.97
CA ILE A 130 -1.97 -9.01 16.23
C ILE A 130 -1.27 -8.26 15.11
N SER A 131 -1.97 -7.37 14.44
CA SER A 131 -1.42 -6.55 13.36
C SER A 131 -1.76 -5.08 13.52
N SER A 132 -0.90 -4.22 12.95
CA SER A 132 -1.18 -2.80 12.76
C SER A 132 -2.14 -2.58 11.60
N HIS A 133 -2.86 -1.46 11.62
CA HIS A 133 -3.65 -1.03 10.48
C HIS A 133 -2.76 -0.71 9.27
N VAL A 134 -3.36 -0.81 8.09
CA VAL A 134 -2.79 -0.33 6.84
C VAL A 134 -3.17 1.13 6.59
N PRO A 135 -2.42 1.88 5.76
CA PRO A 135 -2.85 3.18 5.27
C PRO A 135 -4.21 3.08 4.55
N MET A 136 -5.04 4.12 4.67
CA MET A 136 -6.35 4.17 4.03
C MET A 136 -6.68 5.57 3.54
N ASP A 137 -6.94 5.70 2.24
CA ASP A 137 -7.33 6.91 1.51
C ASP A 137 -8.25 6.49 0.35
N SER A 138 -9.53 6.29 0.67
CA SER A 138 -10.53 5.76 -0.27
C SER A 138 -11.16 6.89 -1.07
N PHE A 139 -11.13 6.82 -2.41
CA PHE A 139 -11.92 7.71 -3.25
C PHE A 139 -13.41 7.36 -3.14
N VAL A 140 -14.24 8.37 -2.87
CA VAL A 140 -15.70 8.23 -2.81
C VAL A 140 -16.28 8.92 -4.05
N PRO A 141 -16.67 8.17 -5.09
CA PRO A 141 -17.13 8.75 -6.36
C PRO A 141 -18.32 9.69 -6.20
N ALA A 142 -19.24 9.36 -5.30
CA ALA A 142 -20.43 10.16 -5.02
C ALA A 142 -20.12 11.55 -4.43
N LEU A 143 -18.96 11.72 -3.78
CA LEU A 143 -18.54 12.97 -3.16
C LEU A 143 -17.40 13.65 -3.93
N SER A 144 -16.86 13.00 -4.98
CA SER A 144 -15.64 13.45 -5.67
C SER A 144 -14.51 13.79 -4.69
N ALA A 145 -14.43 13.07 -3.58
CA ALA A 145 -13.52 13.34 -2.47
C ALA A 145 -12.93 12.05 -1.95
N ARG A 146 -11.71 12.11 -1.40
CA ARG A 146 -11.10 10.97 -0.72
C ARG A 146 -11.31 11.06 0.79
N LEU A 147 -11.72 9.94 1.40
CA LEU A 147 -12.05 9.84 2.82
C LEU A 147 -11.32 8.66 3.49
N PRO A 148 -10.90 8.80 4.75
CA PRO A 148 -10.97 10.02 5.56
C PRO A 148 -9.97 11.09 5.08
N ILE A 149 -10.28 12.40 5.28
CA ILE A 149 -9.36 13.53 4.98
C ILE A 149 -8.25 13.57 6.06
N LEU A 150 -7.49 12.50 6.15
CA LEU A 150 -6.23 12.45 6.87
C LEU A 150 -5.15 12.58 5.82
N SER A 151 -4.10 13.34 6.09
CA SER A 151 -2.94 13.34 5.22
C SER A 151 -2.49 11.89 5.03
N ARG A 152 -2.48 11.43 3.78
CA ARG A 152 -1.83 10.18 3.41
C ARG A 152 -0.44 10.24 4.03
N ASN A 153 -0.06 9.20 4.76
CA ASN A 153 1.20 9.09 5.53
C ASN A 153 1.21 9.60 6.98
N ALA A 154 0.08 9.82 7.65
CA ALA A 154 0.15 10.34 9.01
C ALA A 154 0.42 9.32 10.13
N LEU A 155 -0.28 8.17 10.25
CA LEU A 155 -0.31 7.42 11.53
C LEU A 155 -0.59 8.35 12.76
N GLY A 156 -1.26 9.50 12.57
CA GLY A 156 -1.39 10.56 13.58
C GLY A 156 -0.25 11.60 13.62
N ARG A 157 0.67 11.62 12.65
CA ARG A 157 1.77 12.56 12.49
C ARG A 157 1.63 13.33 11.18
N GLU A 158 1.54 14.64 11.25
CA GLU A 158 1.48 15.50 10.07
C GLU A 158 2.80 15.38 9.27
N ILE A 159 2.76 14.72 8.11
CA ILE A 159 3.77 14.90 7.08
C ILE A 159 3.15 15.87 6.09
N SER A 160 3.57 17.13 6.16
CA SER A 160 3.24 18.08 5.11
C SER A 160 4.02 17.70 3.86
N ASN A 161 3.32 17.49 2.75
CA ASN A 161 3.96 17.65 1.45
C ASN A 161 4.22 19.15 1.28
N SER A 162 5.39 19.48 0.74
CA SER A 162 5.87 20.85 0.58
C SER A 162 4.85 21.73 -0.16
N ALA A 163 4.45 22.83 0.51
CA ALA A 163 3.80 24.06 0.06
C ALA A 163 2.85 24.00 -1.16
#